data_AF-A0A9W9YTH0-F1
#
_entry.id   AF-A0A9W9YTH0-F1
#
_cell.length_a   1.000
_cell.length_b   1.000
_cell.length_c   1.000
_cell.angle_alpha   90.00
_cell.angle_beta   90.00
_cell.angle_gamma   90.00
#
_symmetry.space_group_name_H-M   'P 1'
#
loop_
_entity.id
_entity.type
_entity.pdbx_description
1 polymer ?
#
loop_
_entity_poly.entity_id
_entity_poly.type
_entity_poly.pdbx_seq_one_letter_code
_entity_poly.pdbx_strand_id
1 'polypeptide(L)'
;MKIVSPFQVEELIDPLLDVAWSSLNSKDFRMLGEKAQGLFQNKLCSSKELPPTSAINAKDVHGKIEHLIGKAMTAPSIVIVSLVTRGCLYLVRVLRGSHAQQLSGKRKVKVEEDEETTKVCLLNAKKLSAVFKEALKDFMEKRSTHLHPVLFTELILRFPHLGWYLAPDLVNYLENAVNNFRKSQACVMLMQLMSQKTPEHLTHIKDIAPLYKQR
;
A
#
# COMPACT_ATOMS: atom_id res chain seq x y z
N MET A 1 -25.55 -12.11 12.79
CA MET A 1 -24.66 -11.21 13.55
C MET A 1 -24.01 -10.26 12.54
N LYS A 2 -24.65 -9.10 12.29
CA LYS A 2 -24.12 -8.04 11.42
C LYS A 2 -23.14 -7.21 12.25
N ILE A 3 -21.89 -7.64 12.26
CA ILE A 3 -20.76 -6.90 12.84
C ILE A 3 -20.04 -6.41 11.58
N VAL A 4 -20.01 -5.14 11.21
CA VAL A 4 -19.40 -4.01 11.91
C VAL A 4 -19.98 -2.74 11.25
N SER A 5 -20.33 -1.72 12.04
CA SER A 5 -20.71 -0.42 11.49
C SER A 5 -19.51 0.22 10.77
N PRO A 6 -19.70 0.90 9.63
CA PRO A 6 -18.59 1.33 8.77
C PRO A 6 -17.57 2.29 9.39
N PHE A 7 -17.86 2.86 10.56
CA PHE A 7 -16.96 3.76 11.31
C PHE A 7 -15.95 3.03 12.22
N GLN A 8 -16.16 1.76 12.59
CA GLN A 8 -15.32 1.08 13.60
C GLN A 8 -14.07 0.37 13.04
N VAL A 9 -13.94 0.29 11.72
CA VAL A 9 -12.89 -0.55 11.10
C VAL A 9 -11.53 0.15 11.07
N GLU A 10 -11.51 1.47 10.90
CA GLU A 10 -10.28 2.26 10.99
C GLU A 10 -9.77 2.36 12.44
N GLU A 11 -10.70 2.49 13.39
CA GLU A 11 -10.39 2.55 14.83
C GLU A 11 -9.75 1.27 15.35
N LEU A 12 -10.03 0.12 14.72
CA LEU A 12 -9.50 -1.17 15.15
C LEU A 12 -8.08 -1.46 14.63
N ILE A 13 -7.59 -0.67 13.66
CA ILE A 13 -6.24 -0.86 13.10
C ILE A 13 -5.17 -0.67 14.17
N ASP A 14 -5.17 0.49 14.85
CA ASP A 14 -4.13 0.81 15.83
C ASP A 14 -4.17 -0.12 17.05
N PRO A 15 -5.30 -0.39 17.71
CA PRO A 15 -5.36 -1.30 18.86
C PRO A 15 -4.82 -2.70 18.53
N LEU A 16 -5.17 -3.27 17.37
CA LEU A 16 -4.66 -4.58 16.98
C LEU A 16 -3.17 -4.55 16.67
N LEU A 17 -2.69 -3.49 16.01
CA LEU A 17 -1.26 -3.29 15.74
C LEU A 17 -0.47 -3.07 17.03
N ASP A 18 -0.99 -2.32 18.00
CA ASP A 18 -0.34 -2.02 19.27
C ASP A 18 -0.25 -3.26 20.15
N VAL A 19 -1.29 -4.08 20.19
CA VAL A 19 -1.24 -5.39 20.85
C VAL A 19 -0.21 -6.29 20.17
N ALA A 20 -0.20 -6.37 18.84
CA ALA A 20 0.79 -7.15 18.10
C ALA A 20 2.23 -6.63 18.30
N TRP A 21 2.41 -5.32 18.43
CA TRP A 21 3.70 -4.65 18.63
C TRP A 21 4.24 -4.90 20.03
N SER A 22 3.45 -4.62 21.06
CA SER A 22 3.83 -4.74 22.47
C SER A 22 4.10 -6.20 22.89
N SER A 23 3.48 -7.16 22.21
CA SER A 23 3.62 -8.59 22.52
C SER A 23 4.84 -9.27 21.86
N LEU A 24 5.53 -8.64 20.90
CA LEU A 24 6.61 -9.28 20.12
C LEU A 24 7.69 -9.93 20.99
N ASN A 25 8.08 -9.25 22.06
CA ASN A 25 9.19 -9.67 22.92
C ASN A 25 8.70 -10.20 24.28
N SER A 26 7.39 -10.33 24.47
CA SER A 26 6.80 -10.83 25.71
C SER A 26 6.40 -12.29 25.57
N LYS A 27 7.00 -13.17 26.37
CA LYS A 27 6.66 -14.60 26.42
C LYS A 27 5.22 -14.81 26.91
N ASP A 28 4.78 -14.01 27.86
CA ASP A 28 3.46 -14.12 28.48
C ASP A 28 2.33 -13.68 27.53
N PHE A 29 2.59 -12.65 26.72
CA PHE A 29 1.61 -12.10 25.77
C PHE A 29 1.77 -12.64 24.34
N ARG A 30 2.65 -13.62 24.10
CA ARG A 30 2.91 -14.14 22.74
C ARG A 30 1.65 -14.62 22.03
N MET A 31 0.83 -15.43 22.71
CA MET A 31 -0.42 -15.94 22.12
C MET A 31 -1.42 -14.81 21.82
N LEU A 32 -1.48 -13.80 22.69
CA LEU A 32 -2.32 -12.63 22.47
C LEU A 32 -1.87 -11.85 21.22
N GLY A 33 -0.56 -11.68 21.06
CA GLY A 33 0.06 -11.10 19.88
C GLY A 33 -0.28 -11.86 18.61
N GLU A 34 -0.08 -13.18 18.60
CA GLU A 34 -0.40 -14.04 17.47
C GLU A 34 -1.89 -13.96 17.09
N LYS A 35 -2.79 -13.93 18.08
CA LYS A 35 -4.23 -13.73 17.84
C LYS A 35 -4.54 -12.35 17.26
N ALA A 36 -3.94 -11.29 17.80
CA ALA A 36 -4.12 -9.93 17.28
C ALA A 36 -3.65 -9.82 15.82
N GLN A 37 -2.49 -10.39 15.50
CA GLN A 37 -1.97 -10.48 14.13
C GLN A 37 -2.94 -11.26 13.23
N GLY A 38 -3.42 -12.42 13.69
CA GLY A 38 -4.37 -13.23 12.94
C GLY A 38 -5.69 -12.51 12.65
N LEU A 39 -6.25 -11.81 13.63
CA LEU A 39 -7.45 -10.98 13.47
C LEU A 39 -7.19 -9.83 12.48
N PHE A 40 -6.09 -9.11 12.65
CA PHE A 40 -5.71 -8.00 11.80
C PHE A 40 -5.56 -8.43 10.33
N GLN A 41 -4.85 -9.53 10.07
CA GLN A 41 -4.60 -9.98 8.71
C GLN A 41 -5.83 -10.63 8.07
N ASN A 42 -6.48 -11.55 8.80
CA ASN A 42 -7.46 -12.46 8.21
C ASN A 42 -8.90 -11.96 8.31
N LYS A 43 -9.21 -11.10 9.28
CA LYS A 43 -10.57 -10.57 9.49
C LYS A 43 -10.68 -9.12 9.07
N LEU A 44 -9.71 -8.28 9.43
CA LEU A 44 -9.72 -6.86 9.11
C LEU A 44 -9.25 -6.60 7.67
N CYS A 45 -7.97 -6.79 7.39
CA CYS A 45 -7.35 -6.40 6.12
C CYS A 45 -7.84 -7.23 4.92
N SER A 46 -8.36 -8.43 5.19
CA SER A 46 -8.88 -9.36 4.18
C SER A 46 -10.40 -9.26 4.00
N SER A 47 -11.08 -8.33 4.68
CA SER A 47 -12.53 -8.16 4.52
C SER A 47 -12.89 -7.88 3.04
N LYS A 48 -13.94 -8.56 2.57
CA LYS A 48 -14.58 -8.30 1.28
C LYS A 48 -15.59 -7.16 1.37
N GLU A 49 -16.22 -7.03 2.54
CA GLU A 49 -17.14 -5.95 2.84
C GLU A 49 -16.32 -4.72 3.22
N LEU A 50 -16.40 -3.70 2.37
CA LEU A 50 -15.81 -2.39 2.62
C LEU A 50 -16.92 -1.43 3.07
N PRO A 51 -16.59 -0.45 3.94
CA PRO A 51 -17.49 0.65 4.26
C PRO A 51 -18.07 1.31 3.00
N PRO A 52 -19.34 1.72 3.00
CA PRO A 52 -19.90 2.50 1.91
C PRO A 52 -19.18 3.85 1.81
N THR A 53 -18.96 4.35 0.60
CA THR A 53 -18.18 5.58 0.32
C THR A 53 -18.71 6.79 1.08
N SER A 54 -20.02 6.86 1.35
CA SER A 54 -20.67 7.93 2.14
C SER A 54 -20.26 7.98 3.61
N ALA A 55 -19.79 6.85 4.17
CA ALA A 55 -19.34 6.76 5.56
C ALA A 55 -17.83 6.97 5.73
N ILE A 56 -17.09 7.16 4.62
CA ILE A 56 -15.63 7.26 4.64
C ILE A 56 -15.22 8.73 4.74
N ASN A 57 -14.53 9.11 5.81
CA ASN A 57 -13.77 10.35 5.83
C ASN A 57 -12.42 10.15 5.13
N ALA A 58 -12.34 10.59 3.87
CA ALA A 58 -11.12 10.43 3.07
C ALA A 58 -9.88 11.06 3.72
N LYS A 59 -10.03 12.22 4.40
CA LYS A 59 -8.91 12.92 5.01
C LYS A 59 -8.28 12.10 6.13
N ASP A 60 -9.12 11.51 6.99
CA ASP A 60 -8.68 10.72 8.13
C ASP A 60 -8.00 9.45 7.66
N VAL A 61 -8.59 8.74 6.69
CA VAL A 61 -7.99 7.53 6.12
C VAL A 61 -6.62 7.79 5.48
N HIS A 62 -6.45 8.91 4.76
CA HIS A 62 -5.12 9.27 4.24
C HIS A 62 -4.14 9.59 5.38
N GLY A 63 -4.59 10.30 6.41
CA GLY A 63 -3.79 10.57 7.62
C GLY A 63 -3.41 9.29 8.36
N LYS A 64 -4.29 8.28 8.37
CA LYS A 64 -4.00 6.97 8.95
C LYS A 64 -2.94 6.22 8.16
N ILE A 65 -2.99 6.23 6.83
CA ILE A 65 -1.92 5.59 6.02
C ILE A 65 -0.57 6.27 6.29
N GLU A 66 -0.55 7.59 6.37
CA GLU A 66 0.64 8.37 6.72
C GLU A 66 1.19 7.99 8.10
N HIS A 67 0.31 7.94 9.11
CA HIS A 67 0.64 7.49 10.46
C HIS A 67 1.22 6.07 10.48
N LEU A 68 0.58 5.13 9.79
CA LEU A 68 1.01 3.74 9.70
C LEU A 68 2.39 3.63 9.07
N ILE A 69 2.65 4.33 7.96
CA ILE A 69 3.98 4.33 7.33
C ILE A 69 5.03 4.90 8.28
N GLY A 70 4.71 5.97 9.02
CA GLY A 70 5.56 6.48 10.11
C GLY A 70 5.89 5.41 11.17
N LYS A 71 4.91 4.58 11.57
CA LYS A 71 5.16 3.44 12.47
C LYS A 71 6.07 2.39 11.83
N ALA A 72 5.92 2.08 10.54
CA ALA A 72 6.81 1.13 9.86
C ALA A 72 8.27 1.58 9.87
N MET A 73 8.53 2.90 9.78
CA MET A 73 9.89 3.46 9.81
C MET A 73 10.59 3.31 11.17
N THR A 74 9.86 2.96 12.23
CA THR A 74 10.38 2.71 13.58
C THR A 74 10.12 1.26 14.05
N ALA A 75 9.72 0.38 13.12
CA ALA A 75 9.27 -0.96 13.45
C ALA A 75 10.39 -1.87 13.99
N PRO A 76 10.16 -2.59 15.11
CA PRO A 76 11.15 -3.46 15.71
C PRO A 76 11.37 -4.75 14.92
N SER A 77 10.48 -5.10 13.98
CA SER A 77 10.57 -6.34 13.23
C SER A 77 9.87 -6.27 11.87
N ILE A 78 10.30 -7.15 10.96
CA ILE A 78 9.66 -7.36 9.65
C ILE A 78 8.19 -7.77 9.76
N VAL A 79 7.81 -8.46 10.84
CA VAL A 79 6.42 -8.87 11.10
C VAL A 79 5.53 -7.64 11.21
N ILE A 80 5.95 -6.64 11.95
CA ILE A 80 5.22 -5.39 12.10
C ILE A 80 5.16 -4.62 10.80
N VAL A 81 6.27 -4.50 10.07
CA VAL A 81 6.27 -3.84 8.76
C VAL A 81 5.29 -4.54 7.80
N SER A 82 5.20 -5.86 7.86
CA SER A 82 4.26 -6.66 7.06
C SER A 82 2.81 -6.40 7.47
N LEU A 83 2.51 -6.27 8.77
CA LEU A 83 1.19 -5.91 9.26
C LEU A 83 0.81 -4.48 8.82
N VAL A 84 1.69 -3.51 9.06
CA VAL A 84 1.50 -2.13 8.61
C VAL A 84 1.26 -2.07 7.11
N THR A 85 2.06 -2.78 6.31
CA THR A 85 1.89 -2.88 4.85
C THR A 85 0.48 -3.36 4.52
N ARG A 86 0.00 -4.44 5.14
CA ARG A 86 -1.37 -4.94 4.93
C ARG A 86 -2.43 -3.93 5.33
N GLY A 87 -2.24 -3.21 6.44
CA GLY A 87 -3.11 -2.13 6.89
C GLY A 87 -3.21 -1.00 5.87
N CYS A 88 -2.07 -0.47 5.41
CA CYS A 88 -2.02 0.56 4.39
C CYS A 88 -2.76 0.12 3.11
N LEU A 89 -2.50 -1.11 2.64
CA LEU A 89 -3.14 -1.63 1.43
C LEU A 89 -4.64 -1.85 1.61
N TYR A 90 -5.08 -2.23 2.81
CA TYR A 90 -6.50 -2.28 3.15
C TYR A 90 -7.15 -0.88 3.07
N LEU A 91 -6.52 0.14 3.66
CA LEU A 91 -7.03 1.51 3.61
C LEU A 91 -7.05 2.08 2.18
N VAL A 92 -6.08 1.73 1.34
CA VAL A 92 -6.13 2.06 -0.10
C VAL A 92 -7.34 1.40 -0.78
N ARG A 93 -7.71 0.17 -0.41
CA ARG A 93 -8.95 -0.46 -0.92
C ARG A 93 -10.18 0.28 -0.45
N VAL A 94 -10.22 0.70 0.81
CA VAL A 94 -11.31 1.48 1.39
C VAL A 94 -11.51 2.78 0.60
N LEU A 95 -10.45 3.55 0.36
CA LEU A 95 -10.50 4.79 -0.43
C LEU A 95 -10.93 4.60 -1.89
N ARG A 96 -10.65 3.42 -2.48
CA ARG A 96 -11.04 3.08 -3.86
C ARG A 96 -12.47 2.54 -3.98
N GLY A 97 -13.03 1.97 -2.91
CA GLY A 97 -14.34 1.32 -2.90
C GLY A 97 -14.40 -0.04 -3.60
N SER A 98 -15.50 -0.78 -3.37
CA SER A 98 -15.67 -2.20 -3.72
C SER A 98 -15.64 -2.52 -5.23
N HIS A 99 -15.91 -1.56 -6.11
CA HIS A 99 -15.94 -1.79 -7.58
C HIS A 99 -14.60 -1.51 -8.29
N ALA A 100 -13.58 -1.04 -7.58
CA ALA A 100 -12.26 -0.77 -8.18
C ALA A 100 -11.42 -2.04 -8.43
N GLN A 101 -11.93 -3.22 -8.05
CA GLN A 101 -11.26 -4.53 -8.18
C GLN A 101 -11.38 -5.15 -9.57
N GLN A 102 -12.21 -4.60 -10.47
CA GLN A 102 -12.50 -5.20 -11.79
C GLN A 102 -11.58 -4.76 -12.94
N LEU A 103 -10.63 -3.84 -12.73
CA LEU A 103 -9.71 -3.39 -13.80
C LEU A 103 -8.52 -4.34 -14.05
N SER A 104 -8.43 -5.48 -13.36
CA SER A 104 -7.40 -6.50 -13.57
C SER A 104 -8.04 -7.88 -13.81
N GLY A 105 -8.79 -8.05 -14.90
CA GLY A 105 -9.18 -9.39 -15.35
C GLY A 105 -10.49 -9.46 -16.14
N LYS A 106 -10.37 -9.56 -17.48
CA LYS A 106 -11.34 -10.11 -18.45
C LYS A 106 -12.84 -10.10 -18.03
N ARG A 107 -13.62 -9.20 -18.65
CA ARG A 107 -14.87 -9.55 -19.34
C ARG A 107 -15.20 -8.48 -20.38
N LYS A 108 -15.35 -8.91 -21.64
CA LYS A 108 -16.06 -8.14 -22.67
C LYS A 108 -17.53 -8.08 -22.22
N VAL A 109 -18.10 -6.89 -22.13
CA VAL A 109 -19.55 -6.69 -22.25
C VAL A 109 -19.76 -5.53 -23.20
N LYS A 110 -20.60 -5.77 -24.21
CA LYS A 110 -21.07 -4.80 -25.18
C LYS A 110 -22.03 -3.81 -24.50
N VAL A 111 -21.91 -2.56 -24.95
CA VAL A 111 -22.75 -1.35 -24.84
C VAL A 111 -24.18 -1.57 -24.33
N GLU A 112 -24.60 -0.73 -23.38
CA GLU A 112 -25.88 0.00 -23.39
C GLU A 112 -25.77 1.17 -22.39
N GLU A 113 -26.14 2.37 -22.85
CA GLU A 113 -26.19 3.61 -22.09
C GLU A 113 -27.39 3.56 -21.15
N ASP A 114 -27.16 3.69 -19.83
CA ASP A 114 -28.17 4.20 -18.91
C ASP A 114 -27.52 4.78 -17.63
N GLU A 115 -28.26 5.67 -16.99
CA GLU A 115 -27.84 6.86 -16.24
C GLU A 115 -27.08 6.66 -14.88
N GLU A 116 -26.23 7.66 -14.59
CA GLU A 116 -25.86 8.19 -13.26
C GLU A 116 -25.59 7.23 -12.09
N THR A 117 -24.41 6.60 -12.07
CA THR A 117 -23.69 6.35 -10.80
C THR A 117 -22.27 6.88 -10.90
N THR A 118 -22.11 8.16 -10.58
CA THR A 118 -20.81 8.83 -10.54
C THR A 118 -19.84 8.02 -9.68
N LYS A 119 -18.81 7.47 -10.33
CA LYS A 119 -17.71 6.71 -9.73
C LYS A 119 -16.90 7.60 -8.78
N VAL A 120 -17.35 7.76 -7.53
CA VAL A 120 -16.62 8.54 -6.52
C VAL A 120 -15.44 7.73 -6.01
N CYS A 121 -14.24 8.02 -6.51
CA CYS A 121 -12.98 7.54 -5.95
C CYS A 121 -12.45 8.58 -4.96
N LEU A 122 -12.34 8.23 -3.68
CA LEU A 122 -11.88 9.15 -2.64
C LEU A 122 -10.34 9.22 -2.54
N LEU A 123 -9.63 8.41 -3.32
CA LEU A 123 -8.18 8.28 -3.29
C LEU A 123 -7.48 9.52 -3.86
N ASN A 124 -6.65 10.17 -3.06
CA ASN A 124 -5.73 11.20 -3.53
C ASN A 124 -4.36 10.56 -3.82
N ALA A 125 -4.17 10.14 -5.08
CA ALA A 125 -2.95 9.47 -5.52
C ALA A 125 -1.68 10.33 -5.31
N LYS A 126 -1.77 11.66 -5.44
CA LYS A 126 -0.63 12.57 -5.23
C LYS A 126 -0.20 12.61 -3.77
N LYS A 127 -1.15 12.78 -2.84
CA LYS A 127 -0.85 12.77 -1.41
C LYS A 127 -0.27 11.42 -0.98
N LEU A 128 -0.90 10.33 -1.42
CA LEU A 128 -0.47 9.00 -1.03
C LEU A 128 0.91 8.63 -1.61
N SER A 129 1.16 8.98 -2.87
CA SER A 129 2.47 8.74 -3.47
C SER A 129 3.59 9.55 -2.79
N ALA A 130 3.32 10.76 -2.31
CA ALA A 130 4.30 11.53 -1.54
C ALA A 130 4.76 10.78 -0.28
N VAL A 131 3.82 10.21 0.48
CA VAL A 131 4.13 9.41 1.68
C VAL A 131 4.96 8.18 1.33
N PHE A 132 4.60 7.45 0.26
CA PHE A 132 5.38 6.29 -0.18
C PHE A 132 6.75 6.67 -0.75
N LYS A 133 6.90 7.84 -1.40
CA LYS A 133 8.20 8.35 -1.85
C LYS A 133 9.11 8.67 -0.68
N GLU A 134 8.59 9.25 0.39
CA GLU A 134 9.37 9.51 1.61
C GLU A 134 9.86 8.20 2.24
N ALA A 135 8.98 7.21 2.38
CA ALA A 135 9.36 5.87 2.84
C ALA A 135 10.39 5.22 1.90
N LEU A 136 10.23 5.36 0.58
CA LEU A 136 11.17 4.83 -0.40
C LEU A 136 12.54 5.48 -0.27
N LYS A 137 12.57 6.80 -0.08
CA LYS A 137 13.81 7.56 0.16
C LYS A 137 14.54 7.05 1.40
N ASP A 138 13.83 6.89 2.52
CA ASP A 138 14.38 6.30 3.75
C ASP A 138 15.00 4.92 3.48
N PHE A 139 14.25 4.05 2.80
CA PHE A 139 14.68 2.70 2.47
C PHE A 139 15.91 2.67 1.57
N MET A 140 16.00 3.57 0.59
CA MET A 140 17.05 3.55 -0.45
C MET A 140 18.33 4.27 -0.03
N GLU A 141 18.23 5.34 0.76
CA GLU A 141 19.36 6.22 1.08
C GLU A 141 19.98 5.93 2.45
N LYS A 142 19.22 5.42 3.42
CA LYS A 142 19.77 5.16 4.76
C LYS A 142 20.48 3.82 4.83
N ARG A 143 21.65 3.82 5.46
CA ARG A 143 22.44 2.59 5.75
C ARG A 143 21.67 1.62 6.66
N SER A 144 20.89 2.16 7.59
CA SER A 144 19.97 1.43 8.46
C SER A 144 18.56 1.97 8.27
N THR A 145 17.59 1.07 8.13
CA THR A 145 16.16 1.38 8.02
C THR A 145 15.39 0.19 8.59
N HIS A 146 14.26 0.49 9.22
CA HIS A 146 13.31 -0.53 9.66
C HIS A 146 12.40 -0.99 8.52
N LEU A 147 12.39 -0.27 7.40
CA LEU A 147 11.56 -0.61 6.24
C LEU A 147 12.11 -1.83 5.50
N HIS A 148 11.18 -2.64 5.01
CA HIS A 148 11.46 -3.83 4.22
C HIS A 148 10.88 -3.69 2.81
N PRO A 149 11.45 -4.38 1.79
CA PRO A 149 10.99 -4.27 0.41
C PRO A 149 9.49 -4.57 0.24
N VAL A 150 8.94 -5.43 1.11
CA VAL A 150 7.54 -5.85 1.12
C VAL A 150 6.55 -4.67 1.09
N LEU A 151 6.90 -3.53 1.72
CA LEU A 151 6.05 -2.34 1.73
C LEU A 151 5.80 -1.83 0.30
N PHE A 152 6.83 -1.83 -0.54
CA PHE A 152 6.77 -1.32 -1.90
C PHE A 152 6.35 -2.39 -2.90
N THR A 153 6.86 -3.63 -2.76
CA THR A 153 6.51 -4.71 -3.69
C THR A 153 5.03 -5.08 -3.59
N GLU A 154 4.43 -5.09 -2.39
CA GLU A 154 2.98 -5.32 -2.26
C GLU A 154 2.15 -4.14 -2.78
N LEU A 155 2.61 -2.89 -2.60
CA LEU A 155 1.96 -1.72 -3.21
C LEU A 155 1.93 -1.84 -4.73
N ILE A 156 3.07 -2.14 -5.35
CA ILE A 156 3.18 -2.29 -6.80
C ILE A 156 2.32 -3.46 -7.29
N LEU A 157 2.30 -4.58 -6.56
CA LEU A 157 1.51 -5.75 -6.93
C LEU A 157 0.00 -5.46 -6.93
N ARG A 158 -0.49 -4.80 -5.88
CA ARG A 158 -1.95 -4.61 -5.68
C ARG A 158 -2.47 -3.33 -6.32
N PHE A 159 -1.64 -2.30 -6.40
CA PHE A 159 -1.99 -0.96 -6.87
C PHE A 159 -0.91 -0.40 -7.80
N PRO A 160 -0.69 -1.02 -8.98
CA PRO A 160 0.40 -0.61 -9.87
C PRO A 160 0.28 0.83 -10.37
N HIS A 161 -0.93 1.38 -10.46
CA HIS A 161 -1.16 2.81 -10.75
C HIS A 161 -0.51 3.75 -9.71
N LEU A 162 -0.42 3.35 -8.43
CA LEU A 162 0.33 4.08 -7.41
C LEU A 162 1.84 3.83 -7.53
N GLY A 163 2.23 2.60 -7.90
CA GLY A 163 3.63 2.23 -8.14
C GLY A 163 4.30 3.09 -9.21
N TRP A 164 3.57 3.49 -10.26
CA TRP A 164 4.10 4.38 -11.31
C TRP A 164 4.55 5.75 -10.81
N TYR A 165 3.97 6.26 -9.72
CA TYR A 165 4.45 7.50 -9.12
C TYR A 165 5.85 7.36 -8.50
N LEU A 166 6.26 6.13 -8.14
CA LEU A 166 7.58 5.82 -7.59
C LEU A 166 8.63 5.54 -8.67
N ALA A 167 8.21 5.28 -9.91
CA ALA A 167 9.10 4.82 -10.98
C ALA A 167 10.26 5.79 -11.29
N PRO A 168 10.08 7.12 -11.35
CA PRO A 168 11.20 8.04 -11.56
C PRO A 168 12.28 7.93 -10.47
N ASP A 169 11.87 7.83 -9.21
CA ASP A 169 12.77 7.67 -8.07
C ASP A 169 13.48 6.31 -8.11
N LEU A 170 12.76 5.24 -8.46
CA LEU A 170 13.34 3.91 -8.61
C LEU A 170 14.40 3.85 -9.71
N VAL A 171 14.19 4.52 -10.85
CA VAL A 171 15.21 4.64 -11.92
C VAL A 171 16.45 5.35 -11.38
N ASN A 172 16.26 6.43 -10.62
CA ASN A 172 17.37 7.14 -9.99
C ASN A 172 18.17 6.23 -9.02
N TYR A 173 17.48 5.40 -8.25
CA TYR A 173 18.08 4.51 -7.27
C TYR A 173 18.76 3.26 -7.84
N LEU A 174 18.68 3.01 -9.15
CA LEU A 174 19.50 1.98 -9.81
C LEU A 174 21.00 2.24 -9.60
N GLU A 175 21.40 3.51 -9.52
CA GLU A 175 22.79 3.93 -9.38
C GLU A 175 23.08 4.60 -8.04
N ASN A 176 22.10 5.34 -7.51
CA ASN A 176 22.32 6.25 -6.38
C ASN A 176 21.88 5.67 -5.02
N ALA A 177 21.33 4.46 -4.97
CA ALA A 177 21.00 3.83 -3.69
C ALA A 177 22.25 3.48 -2.88
N VAL A 178 22.12 3.49 -1.55
CA VAL A 178 23.24 3.47 -0.60
C VAL A 178 24.14 2.22 -0.69
N ASN A 179 23.62 1.11 -1.22
CA ASN A 179 24.37 -0.13 -1.40
C ASN A 179 23.76 -1.01 -2.52
N ASN A 180 24.49 -2.05 -2.93
CA ASN A 180 24.08 -2.97 -4.00
C ASN A 180 22.78 -3.71 -3.71
N PHE A 181 22.49 -4.02 -2.44
CA PHE A 181 21.21 -4.61 -2.07
C PHE A 181 20.05 -3.67 -2.42
N ARG A 182 20.14 -2.38 -2.06
CA ARG A 182 19.10 -1.40 -2.42
C ARG A 182 18.96 -1.19 -3.92
N LYS A 183 20.07 -1.12 -4.66
CA LYS A 183 20.05 -1.06 -6.14
C LYS A 183 19.34 -2.27 -6.74
N SER A 184 19.63 -3.47 -6.23
CA SER A 184 18.96 -4.70 -6.64
C SER A 184 17.45 -4.64 -6.33
N GLN A 185 17.06 -4.13 -5.16
CA GLN A 185 15.64 -3.94 -4.83
C GLN A 185 14.94 -2.92 -5.74
N ALA A 186 15.62 -1.83 -6.13
CA ALA A 186 15.10 -0.87 -7.11
C ALA A 186 14.79 -1.55 -8.45
N CYS A 187 15.72 -2.39 -8.92
CA CYS A 187 15.55 -3.18 -10.14
C CYS A 187 14.36 -4.16 -10.03
N VAL A 188 14.26 -4.91 -8.92
CA VAL A 188 13.13 -5.83 -8.68
C VAL A 188 11.79 -5.09 -8.70
N MET A 189 11.69 -3.94 -8.04
CA MET A 189 10.47 -3.13 -8.01
C MET A 189 10.09 -2.61 -9.40
N LEU A 190 11.05 -2.13 -10.18
CA LEU A 190 10.83 -1.70 -11.57
C LEU A 190 10.40 -2.86 -12.47
N MET A 191 11.10 -3.99 -12.44
CA MET A 191 10.72 -5.18 -13.21
C MET A 191 9.31 -5.64 -12.89
N GLN A 192 8.97 -5.66 -11.60
CA GLN A 192 7.62 -6.01 -11.16
C GLN A 192 6.59 -5.01 -11.70
N LEU A 193 6.85 -3.71 -11.62
CA LEU A 193 5.96 -2.66 -12.12
C LEU A 193 5.75 -2.74 -13.63
N MET A 194 6.83 -2.93 -14.39
CA MET A 194 6.79 -3.09 -15.85
C MET A 194 5.95 -4.30 -16.29
N SER A 195 5.92 -5.35 -15.46
CA SER A 195 5.13 -6.56 -15.70
C SER A 195 3.63 -6.39 -15.42
N GLN A 196 3.22 -5.30 -14.74
CA GLN A 196 1.82 -5.06 -14.40
C GLN A 196 1.06 -4.41 -15.56
N LYS A 197 -0.15 -4.91 -15.82
CA LYS A 197 -1.08 -4.30 -16.76
C LYS A 197 -1.74 -3.10 -16.11
N THR A 198 -1.43 -1.90 -16.59
CA THR A 198 -2.02 -0.64 -16.13
C THR A 198 -2.59 0.13 -17.32
N PRO A 199 -3.69 0.90 -17.12
CA PRO A 199 -4.03 1.96 -18.07
C PRO A 199 -2.81 2.87 -18.26
N GLU A 200 -2.59 3.38 -19.47
CA GLU A 200 -1.50 4.32 -19.77
C GLU A 200 -0.07 3.76 -19.59
N HIS A 201 0.09 2.42 -19.49
CA HIS A 201 1.40 1.76 -19.35
C HIS A 201 2.46 2.22 -20.37
N LEU A 202 2.08 2.37 -21.65
CA LEU A 202 2.97 2.85 -22.70
C LEU A 202 3.40 4.31 -22.50
N THR A 203 2.51 5.15 -21.96
CA THR A 203 2.82 6.54 -21.63
C THR A 203 3.82 6.58 -20.49
N HIS A 204 3.55 5.84 -19.41
CA HIS A 204 4.46 5.76 -18.28
C HIS A 204 5.87 5.28 -18.67
N ILE A 205 5.98 4.27 -19.55
CA ILE A 205 7.28 3.82 -20.06
C ILE A 205 8.00 4.93 -20.83
N LYS A 206 7.28 5.65 -21.70
CA LYS A 206 7.85 6.77 -22.46
C LYS A 206 8.34 7.89 -21.55
N ASP A 207 7.68 8.13 -20.43
CA ASP A 207 8.05 9.18 -19.48
C ASP A 207 9.33 8.83 -18.71
N ILE A 208 9.54 7.54 -18.36
CA ILE A 208 10.71 7.11 -17.60
C ILE A 208 11.91 6.70 -18.45
N ALA A 209 11.70 6.30 -19.71
CA ALA A 209 12.78 5.86 -20.60
C ALA A 209 13.89 6.93 -20.80
N PRO A 210 13.59 8.25 -20.92
CA PRO A 210 14.61 9.29 -20.99
C PRO A 210 15.48 9.36 -19.73
N LEU A 211 14.93 9.07 -18.54
CA LEU A 211 15.68 9.11 -17.28
C LEU A 211 16.80 8.07 -17.23
N TYR A 212 16.65 6.98 -17.99
CA TYR A 212 17.70 5.99 -18.18
C TYR A 212 18.69 6.40 -19.28
N LYS A 213 18.21 7.03 -20.38
CA LYS A 213 19.05 7.41 -21.54
C LYS A 213 19.91 8.65 -21.33
N GLN A 214 19.58 9.50 -20.36
CA GLN A 214 20.36 10.71 -20.03
C GLN A 214 21.55 10.42 -19.10
N ARG A 215 21.89 9.15 -18.92
CA ARG A 215 22.95 8.65 -18.05
C ARG A 215 23.83 7.67 -18.83
#